data_AF-A0A0F0LZ67-F1
#
_entry.id   AF-A0A0F0LZ67-F1
#
_cell.length_a   1.000
_cell.length_b   1.000
_cell.length_c   1.000
_cell.angle_alpha   90.00
_cell.angle_beta   90.00
_cell.angle_gamma   90.00
#
_symmetry.space_group_name_H-M   'P 1'
#
loop_
_entity.id
_entity.type
_entity.pdbx_description
1 polymer ?
#
loop_
_entity_poly.entity_id
_entity_poly.type
_entity_poly.pdbx_seq_one_letter_code
_entity_poly.pdbx_strand_id
1 'polypeptide(L)' 'MSKITLTRLAELRIGDRLISHGGRAYRTPLRVTDELGPIEFGSPVIGVRVESPNPSSGIEWVLYPSQMDGRQMEVERY' A
#
# COMPACT_ATOMS: atom_id res chain seq x y z
N MET A 1 0.61 -15.73 -9.01
CA MET A 1 1.64 -14.67 -8.95
C MET A 1 1.71 -13.92 -10.26
N SER A 2 1.06 -12.76 -10.30
CA SER A 2 0.88 -11.92 -11.47
C SER A 2 1.25 -10.48 -11.13
N LYS A 3 1.95 -9.81 -12.04
CA LYS A 3 2.20 -8.37 -11.95
C LYS A 3 1.04 -7.63 -12.58
N ILE A 4 0.42 -6.74 -11.82
CA ILE A 4 -0.69 -5.91 -12.26
C ILE A 4 -0.34 -4.43 -12.04
N THR A 5 -0.93 -3.57 -12.86
CA THR A 5 -0.83 -2.13 -12.70
C THR A 5 -2.16 -1.60 -12.17
N LEU A 6 -2.11 -0.90 -11.05
CA LEU A 6 -3.26 -0.25 -10.42
C LEU A 6 -3.09 1.26 -10.47
N THR A 7 -4.18 2.00 -10.30
CA THR A 7 -4.13 3.48 -10.24
C THR A 7 -4.86 4.06 -9.04
N ARG A 8 -5.64 3.24 -8.34
CA ARG A 8 -6.33 3.62 -7.10
C ARG A 8 -5.90 2.71 -5.96
N LEU A 9 -5.63 3.32 -4.82
CA LEU A 9 -5.22 2.61 -3.61
C LEU A 9 -6.30 1.63 -3.12
N ALA A 10 -7.58 1.92 -3.40
CA ALA A 10 -8.73 1.06 -3.11
C ALA A 10 -8.70 -0.30 -3.85
N GLU A 11 -7.85 -0.47 -4.86
CA GLU A 11 -7.71 -1.72 -5.61
C GLU A 11 -6.72 -2.69 -4.95
N LEU A 12 -5.93 -2.23 -3.98
CA LEU A 12 -5.01 -3.05 -3.21
C LEU A 12 -5.77 -4.00 -2.29
N ARG A 13 -5.23 -5.21 -2.18
CA ARG A 13 -5.78 -6.29 -1.35
C ARG A 13 -4.73 -6.78 -0.36
N ILE A 14 -5.19 -7.38 0.72
CA ILE A 14 -4.29 -8.01 1.70
C ILE A 14 -3.36 -9.01 1.00
N GLY A 15 -2.07 -8.93 1.31
CA GLY A 15 -1.04 -9.79 0.75
C GLY A 15 -0.43 -9.30 -0.56
N ASP A 16 -1.01 -8.29 -1.21
CA ASP A 16 -0.39 -7.63 -2.36
C ASP A 16 0.98 -7.06 -1.99
N ARG A 17 1.90 -7.07 -2.97
CA ARG A 17 3.22 -6.45 -2.81
C ARG A 17 3.37 -5.30 -3.77
N LEU A 18 3.40 -4.07 -3.24
CA LEU A 18 3.63 -2.85 -4.00
C LEU A 18 5.12 -2.72 -4.33
N ILE A 19 5.46 -2.78 -5.61
CA ILE A 19 6.83 -2.77 -6.13
C ILE A 19 7.27 -1.35 -6.50
N SER A 20 6.38 -0.58 -7.14
CA SER A 20 6.67 0.77 -7.58
C SER A 20 5.43 1.65 -7.53
N HIS A 21 5.65 2.97 -7.43
CA HIS A 21 4.60 3.99 -7.48
C HIS A 21 5.10 5.20 -8.26
N GLY A 22 4.31 5.67 -9.23
CA GLY A 22 4.63 6.84 -10.05
C GLY A 22 5.96 6.71 -10.81
N GLY A 23 6.32 5.49 -11.22
CA GLY A 23 7.59 5.20 -11.90
C GLY A 23 8.81 5.08 -10.96
N ARG A 24 8.62 5.18 -9.64
CA ARG A 24 9.69 4.97 -8.65
C ARG A 24 9.53 3.62 -7.97
N ALA A 25 10.54 2.76 -8.12
CA ALA A 25 10.60 1.49 -7.42
C ALA A 25 10.90 1.69 -5.93
N TYR A 26 10.22 0.91 -5.08
CA TYR A 26 10.58 0.77 -3.67
C TYR A 26 11.81 -0.12 -3.54
N ARG A 27 12.73 0.23 -2.63
CA ARG A 27 13.91 -0.60 -2.34
C ARG A 27 13.52 -1.99 -1.83
N THR A 28 12.50 -2.04 -0.99
CA THR A 28 11.87 -3.25 -0.50
C THR A 28 10.39 -3.14 -0.84
N PRO A 29 9.79 -4.10 -1.58
CA PRO A 29 8.37 -4.08 -1.87
C PRO A 29 7.54 -4.02 -0.59
N LEU A 30 6.52 -3.18 -0.57
CA LEU A 30 5.65 -2.99 0.60
C LEU A 30 4.50 -4.00 0.52
N ARG A 31 4.36 -4.86 1.54
CA ARG A 31 3.30 -5.86 1.58
C ARG A 31 2.07 -5.29 2.29
N VAL A 32 0.91 -5.39 1.68
CA VAL A 32 -0.35 -4.90 2.25
C VAL A 32 -0.80 -5.84 3.39
N THR A 33 -1.04 -5.27 4.57
CA THR A 33 -1.57 -5.98 5.74
C THR A 33 -3.07 -5.76 5.91
N ASP A 34 -3.54 -4.54 5.62
CA ASP A 34 -4.96 -4.18 5.70
C ASP A 34 -5.35 -3.35 4.47
N GLU A 35 -6.53 -3.64 3.91
CA GLU A 35 -7.09 -2.92 2.77
C GLU A 35 -7.48 -1.49 3.15
N LEU A 36 -7.94 -0.72 2.16
CA LEU A 36 -8.30 0.67 2.38
C LEU A 36 -9.44 0.78 3.40
N GLY A 37 -9.15 1.42 4.54
CA GLY A 37 -10.12 1.63 5.61
C GLY A 37 -9.68 2.72 6.57
N PRO A 38 -10.49 3.00 7.61
CA PRO A 38 -10.12 3.93 8.66
C PRO A 38 -8.79 3.54 9.30
N ILE A 39 -7.87 4.48 9.45
CA ILE A 39 -6.56 4.20 10.08
C ILE A 39 -6.69 3.85 11.57
N GLU A 40 -7.76 4.33 12.19
CA GLU A 40 -8.18 4.03 13.56
C GLU A 40 -9.71 3.97 13.60
N PHE A 41 -10.26 3.27 14.59
CA PHE A 41 -11.71 3.18 14.77
C PHE A 41 -12.32 4.58 14.94
N GLY A 42 -13.29 4.92 14.08
CA GLY A 42 -13.95 6.22 14.07
C GLY A 42 -13.18 7.35 13.39
N SER A 43 -11.99 7.08 12.85
CA SER A 43 -11.21 8.09 12.11
C SER A 43 -11.85 8.39 10.75
N PRO A 44 -11.99 9.66 10.36
CA PRO A 44 -12.39 10.02 8.99
C PRO A 44 -11.25 9.81 7.99
N VAL A 45 -10.03 9.57 8.47
CA VAL A 45 -8.84 9.37 7.62
C VAL A 45 -8.76 7.91 7.21
N ILE A 46 -8.74 7.68 5.91
CA ILE A 46 -8.63 6.35 5.30
C ILE A 46 -7.23 6.11 4.75
N GLY A 47 -6.75 4.87 4.85
CA GLY A 47 -5.45 4.45 4.33
C GLY A 47 -5.33 2.94 4.20
N VAL A 48 -4.29 2.51 3.48
CA VAL A 48 -3.90 1.10 3.36
C VAL A 48 -2.69 0.86 4.26
N ARG A 49 -2.74 -0.15 5.12
CA ARG A 49 -1.62 -0.50 6.00
C ARG A 49 -0.68 -1.47 5.28
N VAL A 50 0.61 -1.26 5.46
CA VAL A 50 1.65 -2.13 4.89
C VAL A 50 2.63 -2.58 5.97
N GLU A 51 3.26 -3.73 5.74
CA GLU A 51 4.35 -4.21 6.59
C GLU A 51 5.48 -3.18 6.62
N SER A 52 5.93 -2.85 7.84
CA SER A 52 7.08 -1.98 8.01
C SER A 52 8.32 -2.65 7.37
N PRO A 53 9.07 -1.93 6.52
CA PRO A 53 10.35 -2.42 6.00
C PRO A 53 11.37 -2.70 7.10
N ASN A 54 11.18 -2.10 8.28
CA ASN A 54 11.95 -2.39 9.48
C ASN A 54 11.02 -2.96 10.58
N PRO A 55 10.98 -4.28 10.78
CA PRO A 55 10.08 -4.91 11.75
C PRO A 55 10.43 -4.58 13.21
N SER A 56 11.64 -4.07 13.49
CA SER A 56 12.02 -3.56 14.82
C SER A 56 11.51 -2.14 15.09
N SER A 57 10.98 -1.46 14.07
CA SER A 57 10.34 -0.16 14.22
C SER A 57 8.90 -0.36 14.65
N GLY A 58 8.50 0.24 15.78
CA GLY A 58 7.10 0.30 16.21
C GLY A 58 6.25 1.31 15.42
N ILE A 59 6.77 1.84 14.30
CA ILE A 59 6.07 2.81 13.46
C ILE A 59 5.25 2.05 12.42
N GLU A 60 3.95 2.30 12.41
CA GLU A 60 3.05 1.77 11.39
C GLU A 60 3.24 2.52 10.07
N TRP A 61 3.20 1.79 8.96
CA TRP A 61 3.29 2.36 7.63
C TRP A 61 1.92 2.35 6.97
N VAL A 62 1.45 3.55 6.62
CA VAL A 62 0.14 3.75 6.01
C VAL A 62 0.29 4.54 4.71
N LEU A 63 -0.33 4.03 3.65
CA LEU A 63 -0.43 4.69 2.36
C LEU A 63 -1.77 5.43 2.29
N TYR A 64 -1.76 6.67 1.81
CA TYR A 64 -2.95 7.52 1.74
C TYR A 64 -3.39 7.74 0.29
N PRO A 65 -4.71 7.67 -0.01
CA PRO A 65 -5.22 7.93 -1.36
C PRO A 65 -4.77 9.28 -1.94
N SER A 66 -4.73 10.32 -1.11
CA SER A 66 -4.30 11.68 -1.52
C SER A 66 -2.84 11.76 -2.02
N GLN A 67 -2.00 10.79 -1.67
CA GLN A 67 -0.60 10.72 -2.07
C GLN A 67 -0.39 9.74 -3.23
N MET A 68 -1.26 8.73 -3.32
CA MET A 68 -1.05 7.55 -4.14
C MET A 68 -1.88 7.56 -5.42
N ASP A 69 -3.14 7.97 -5.32
CA ASP A 69 -4.11 7.85 -6.41
C ASP A 69 -3.74 8.70 -7.62
N GLY A 70 -4.13 8.22 -8.80
CA GLY A 70 -3.86 8.89 -10.07
C GLY A 70 -2.46 8.67 -10.62
N ARG A 71 -1.62 7.89 -9.92
CA ARG A 71 -0.32 7.42 -10.39
C ARG A 71 -0.32 5.91 -10.52
N GLN A 72 0.46 5.39 -11.47
CA GLN A 72 0.59 3.95 -11.65
C GLN A 72 1.28 3.32 -10.44
N MET A 73 0.70 2.22 -9.97
CA MET A 73 1.25 1.34 -8.95
C MET A 73 1.48 -0.03 -9.56
N GLU A 74 2.71 -0.52 -9.52
CA GLU A 74 3.00 -1.90 -9.92
C GLU A 74 2.92 -2.81 -8.71
N VAL A 75 2.11 -3.85 -8.82
CA VAL A 75 1.77 -4.74 -7.71
C VAL A 75 1.96 -6.19 -8.12
N GLU A 76 2.57 -6.99 -7.24
CA GLU A 76 2.55 -8.45 -7.32
C GLU A 76 1.40 -9.00 -6.49
N ARG A 77 0.53 -9.77 -7.13
CA ARG A 77 -0.61 -10.45 -6.50
C ARG A 77 -0.52 -11.96 -6.73
N TYR A 78 -0.78 -12.76 -5.70
CA TYR A 78 -0.67 -14.21 -5.77
C TYR A 78 -1.91 -14.86 -6.38
#